data_AF-A0A1B2EPY9-F1
#
_entry.id   AF-A0A1B2EPY9-F1
#
_cell.length_a   1.000
_cell.length_b   1.000
_cell.length_c   1.000
_cell.angle_alpha   90.00
_cell.angle_beta   90.00
_cell.angle_gamma   90.00
#
_symmetry.space_group_name_H-M   'P 1'
#
loop_
_entity.id
_entity.type
_entity.pdbx_description
1 polymer ?
#
loop_
_entity_poly.entity_id
_entity_poly.type
_entity_poly.pdbx_seq_one_letter_code
_entity_poly.pdbx_strand_id
1 'polypeptide(L)'
;MKPPRNAPNEERVEGNWHVYPLEGALELDYVDQAGNQSRRWLIARELKVGPGKMLLGGIDMADDGYRGFRVDRIERLEDAETGLVVDRNILDWLMKRAERQARERRRYLARFQPSV
;
A
#
# COMPACT_ATOMS: atom_id res chain seq x y z
N MET A 1 -8.84 8.81 -16.00
CA MET A 1 -8.81 7.35 -15.80
C MET A 1 -9.66 7.02 -14.58
N LYS A 2 -10.61 6.08 -14.68
CA LYS A 2 -11.32 5.56 -13.50
C LYS A 2 -10.35 4.68 -12.70
N PRO A 3 -10.32 4.77 -11.36
CA PRO A 3 -9.50 3.86 -10.57
C PRO A 3 -9.91 2.41 -10.88
N PRO A 4 -8.97 1.47 -10.85
CA PRO A 4 -9.25 0.06 -11.12
C PRO A 4 -10.33 -0.46 -10.17
N ARG A 5 -11.22 -1.29 -10.72
CA ARG A 5 -12.53 -1.69 -10.17
C ARG A 5 -12.52 -2.29 -8.75
N ASN A 6 -11.34 -2.63 -8.20
CA ASN A 6 -11.16 -3.32 -6.93
C ASN A 6 -10.22 -2.61 -5.94
N ALA A 7 -9.81 -1.36 -6.18
CA ALA A 7 -9.07 -0.61 -5.17
C ALA A 7 -10.07 0.00 -4.15
N PRO A 8 -9.83 -0.14 -2.83
CA PRO A 8 -10.53 0.67 -1.84
C PRO A 8 -10.48 2.14 -2.25
N ASN A 9 -11.61 2.86 -2.25
CA ASN A 9 -11.57 4.34 -2.34
C ASN A 9 -11.58 4.97 -0.94
N GLU A 10 -11.94 4.19 0.08
CA GLU A 10 -12.16 4.65 1.45
C GLU A 10 -11.50 3.70 2.44
N GLU A 11 -11.11 4.26 3.58
CA GLU A 11 -10.71 3.48 4.75
C GLU A 11 -11.90 2.62 5.21
N ARG A 12 -11.63 1.37 5.56
CA ARG A 12 -12.69 0.46 6.04
C ARG A 12 -12.18 -0.50 7.10
N VAL A 13 -13.11 -1.07 7.84
CA VAL A 13 -12.87 -2.16 8.79
C VAL A 13 -13.33 -3.48 8.18
N GLU A 14 -12.44 -4.46 8.11
CA GLU A 14 -12.71 -5.83 7.66
C GLU A 14 -12.49 -6.81 8.82
N GLY A 15 -13.52 -7.09 9.60
CA GLY A 15 -13.36 -7.86 10.84
C GLY A 15 -12.42 -7.13 11.81
N ASN A 16 -11.26 -7.74 12.11
CA ASN A 16 -10.23 -7.15 12.98
C ASN A 16 -9.17 -6.32 12.22
N TRP A 17 -9.37 -6.06 10.93
CA TRP A 17 -8.42 -5.32 10.10
C TRP A 17 -8.88 -3.90 9.86
N HIS A 18 -7.99 -2.94 10.07
CA HIS A 18 -8.09 -1.60 9.48
C HIS A 18 -7.44 -1.63 8.10
N VAL A 19 -8.19 -1.22 7.08
CA VAL A 19 -7.74 -1.23 5.69
C VAL A 19 -7.66 0.20 5.18
N TYR A 20 -6.45 0.64 4.85
CA TYR A 20 -6.17 1.95 4.29
C TYR A 20 -5.94 1.84 2.78
N PRO A 21 -6.65 2.61 1.95
CA PRO A 21 -6.29 2.73 0.55
C PRO A 21 -4.89 3.33 0.40
N LEU A 22 -4.00 2.60 -0.27
CA LEU A 22 -2.62 3.01 -0.50
C LEU A 22 -2.28 2.74 -1.96
N GLU A 23 -1.89 3.77 -2.68
CA GLU A 23 -1.51 3.71 -4.08
C GLU A 23 0.00 3.92 -4.25
N GLY A 24 0.62 3.26 -5.22
CA GLY A 24 2.01 3.47 -5.60
C GLY A 24 2.61 2.29 -6.35
N ALA A 25 3.61 2.55 -7.20
CA ALA A 25 4.48 1.52 -7.74
C ALA A 25 5.70 1.36 -6.83
N LEU A 26 5.86 0.18 -6.22
CA LEU A 26 6.87 -0.07 -5.20
C LEU A 26 7.75 -1.26 -5.58
N GLU A 27 9.06 -1.13 -5.44
CA GLU A 27 9.99 -2.26 -5.50
C GLU A 27 10.35 -2.68 -4.07
N LEU A 28 10.24 -3.98 -3.77
CA LEU A 28 10.46 -4.54 -2.44
C LEU A 28 11.59 -5.56 -2.49
N ASP A 29 12.58 -5.44 -1.61
CA ASP A 29 13.42 -6.58 -1.23
C ASP A 29 12.72 -7.28 -0.04
N TYR A 30 12.28 -8.51 -0.27
CA TYR A 30 11.35 -9.24 0.59
C TYR A 30 11.89 -10.61 0.98
N VAL A 31 11.76 -10.96 2.26
CA VAL A 31 12.10 -12.28 2.80
C VAL A 31 10.82 -13.06 3.05
N ASP A 32 10.68 -14.24 2.45
CA ASP A 32 9.51 -15.08 2.69
C ASP A 32 9.54 -15.77 4.08
N GLN A 33 8.53 -16.60 4.37
CA GLN A 33 8.49 -17.31 5.66
C GLN A 33 9.63 -18.32 5.83
N ALA A 34 10.14 -18.87 4.73
CA ALA A 34 11.22 -19.84 4.72
C ALA A 34 12.61 -19.17 4.74
N GLY A 35 12.67 -17.84 4.71
CA GLY A 35 13.92 -17.08 4.68
C GLY A 35 14.46 -16.82 3.27
N ASN A 36 13.72 -17.16 2.22
CA ASN A 36 14.18 -16.90 0.86
C ASN A 36 14.00 -15.41 0.52
N GLN A 37 15.07 -14.80 0.02
CA GLN A 37 15.06 -13.45 -0.48
C GLN A 37 14.47 -13.39 -1.89
N SER A 38 13.70 -12.34 -2.16
CA SER A 38 13.19 -12.06 -3.49
C SER A 38 12.97 -10.57 -3.68
N ARG A 39 13.09 -10.12 -4.93
CA ARG A 39 12.72 -8.77 -5.34
C ARG A 39 11.34 -8.76 -5.97
N ARG A 40 10.47 -7.85 -5.55
CA ARG A 40 9.07 -7.79 -5.98
C ARG A 40 8.72 -6.40 -6.50
N TRP A 41 8.05 -6.35 -7.64
CA TRP A 41 7.50 -5.13 -8.20
C TRP A 41 6.00 -5.12 -7.94
N LEU A 42 5.53 -4.21 -7.11
CA LEU A 42 4.18 -4.19 -6.58
C LEU A 42 3.45 -2.91 -7.00
N ILE A 43 2.31 -3.06 -7.66
CA ILE A 43 1.34 -1.98 -7.81
C ILE A 43 0.43 -2.02 -6.58
N ALA A 44 0.76 -1.20 -5.58
CA ALA A 44 0.08 -1.16 -4.30
C ALA A 44 -1.38 -0.70 -4.44
N ARG A 45 -2.25 -1.30 -3.61
CA ARG A 45 -3.69 -1.02 -3.55
C ARG A 45 -4.15 -0.69 -2.13
N GLU A 46 -3.58 -1.35 -1.14
CA GLU A 46 -4.01 -1.19 0.25
C GLU A 46 -2.90 -1.52 1.24
N LEU A 47 -3.01 -0.90 2.42
CA LEU A 47 -2.27 -1.25 3.62
C LEU A 47 -3.28 -1.78 4.64
N LYS A 48 -3.08 -3.01 5.09
CA LYS A 48 -3.93 -3.66 6.10
C LYS A 48 -3.18 -3.74 7.43
N VAL A 49 -3.79 -3.24 8.49
CA VAL A 49 -3.26 -3.26 9.86
C VAL A 49 -4.22 -4.05 10.74
N GLY A 50 -3.74 -5.16 11.30
CA GLY A 50 -4.50 -6.02 12.19
C GLY A 50 -3.67 -6.44 13.41
N PRO A 51 -4.26 -7.23 14.33
CA PRO A 51 -3.59 -7.64 15.56
C PRO A 51 -2.30 -8.43 15.26
N GLY A 52 -1.14 -7.81 15.52
CA GLY A 52 0.18 -8.43 15.35
C GLY A 52 0.62 -8.68 13.91
N LYS A 53 -0.10 -8.14 12.91
CA LYS A 53 0.22 -8.33 11.48
C LYS A 53 -0.10 -7.08 10.68
N MET A 54 0.80 -6.73 9.75
CA MET A 54 0.56 -5.71 8.73
C MET A 54 0.83 -6.29 7.35
N LEU A 55 -0.04 -5.97 6.38
CA LEU A 55 0.08 -6.42 4.99
C LEU A 55 0.04 -5.24 4.03
N LEU A 56 0.99 -5.20 3.11
CA LEU A 56 0.97 -4.36 1.93
C LEU A 56 0.37 -5.18 0.78
N GLY A 57 -0.85 -4.84 0.37
CA GLY A 57 -1.61 -5.53 -0.66
C GLY A 57 -1.51 -4.81 -2.00
N GLY A 58 -1.31 -5.57 -3.07
CA GLY A 58 -1.22 -5.02 -4.43
C GLY A 58 -1.17 -6.08 -5.51
N ILE A 59 -1.00 -5.63 -6.76
CA ILE A 59 -0.74 -6.52 -7.90
C ILE A 59 0.77 -6.74 -8.01
N ASP A 60 1.23 -7.97 -7.80
CA ASP A 60 2.63 -8.35 -7.98
C ASP A 60 2.88 -8.60 -9.47
N MET A 61 3.81 -7.84 -10.03
CA MET A 61 4.13 -7.91 -11.46
C MET A 61 4.86 -9.20 -11.85
N ALA A 62 5.29 -10.02 -10.88
CA ALA A 62 5.90 -11.32 -11.16
C ALA A 62 4.92 -12.30 -11.85
N ASP A 63 3.63 -12.23 -11.51
CA ASP A 63 2.58 -13.09 -12.06
C ASP A 63 1.25 -12.37 -12.37
N ASP A 64 1.23 -11.04 -12.28
CA ASP A 64 0.05 -10.16 -12.42
C ASP A 64 -1.08 -10.52 -11.43
N GLY A 65 -0.74 -11.21 -10.34
CA GLY A 65 -1.66 -11.66 -9.32
C GLY A 65 -1.77 -10.67 -8.16
N TYR A 66 -2.95 -10.61 -7.53
CA TYR A 66 -3.08 -9.90 -6.26
C TYR A 66 -2.35 -10.66 -5.15
N ARG A 67 -1.45 -9.99 -4.42
CA ARG A 67 -0.67 -10.56 -3.32
C ARG A 67 -0.59 -9.59 -2.14
N GLY A 68 -0.51 -10.17 -0.93
CA GLY A 68 -0.28 -9.46 0.31
C GLY A 68 1.11 -9.77 0.87
N PHE A 69 1.94 -8.75 1.05
CA PHE A 69 3.28 -8.86 1.61
C PHE A 69 3.28 -8.43 3.06
N ARG A 70 3.87 -9.26 3.93
CA ARG A 70 4.08 -8.90 5.34
C ARG A 70 5.06 -7.74 5.45
N VAL A 71 4.62 -6.62 6.01
CA VAL A 71 5.43 -5.39 6.07
C VAL A 71 6.70 -5.62 6.91
N ASP A 72 6.60 -6.41 7.98
CA ASP A 72 7.73 -6.77 8.85
C ASP A 72 8.77 -7.69 8.18
N ARG A 73 8.53 -8.12 6.94
CA ARG A 73 9.46 -8.94 6.15
C ARG A 73 9.99 -8.22 4.90
N ILE A 74 9.66 -6.94 4.75
CA ILE A 74 10.25 -6.08 3.74
C ILE A 74 11.54 -5.53 4.35
N GLU A 75 12.68 -5.85 3.76
CA GLU A 75 13.99 -5.35 4.22
C GLU A 75 14.31 -3.98 3.63
N ARG A 76 13.85 -3.75 2.40
CA ARG A 76 14.00 -2.48 1.68
C ARG A 76 12.79 -2.26 0.78
N LEU A 77 12.37 -1.00 0.70
CA LEU A 77 11.31 -0.53 -0.18
C LEU A 77 11.83 0.64 -1.00
N GLU A 78 11.56 0.65 -2.29
CA GLU A 78 11.80 1.79 -3.17
C GLU A 78 10.49 2.26 -3.79
N ASP A 79 10.21 3.55 -3.71
CA ASP A 79 9.07 4.19 -4.36
C ASP A 79 9.46 4.59 -5.79
N ALA A 80 8.98 3.83 -6.77
CA ALA A 80 9.35 4.03 -8.17
C ALA A 80 8.88 5.38 -8.74
N GLU A 81 7.90 6.04 -8.10
CA GLU A 81 7.44 7.37 -8.51
C GLU A 81 8.43 8.48 -8.13
N THR A 82 9.18 8.29 -7.04
CA THR A 82 10.03 9.33 -6.44
C THR A 82 11.51 8.96 -6.37
N GLY A 83 11.86 7.69 -6.56
CA GLY A 83 13.19 7.14 -6.32
C GLY A 83 13.55 7.06 -4.83
N LEU A 84 12.62 7.32 -3.92
CA LEU A 84 12.88 7.29 -2.48
C LEU A 84 13.07 5.85 -2.01
N VAL A 85 14.19 5.61 -1.34
CA VAL A 85 14.53 4.32 -0.72
C VAL A 85 14.29 4.37 0.79
N VAL A 86 13.64 3.35 1.32
CA VAL A 86 13.29 3.19 2.73
C VAL A 86 13.73 1.80 3.20
N ASP A 87 14.66 1.75 4.14
CA ASP A 87 15.19 0.51 4.73
C ASP A 87 14.92 0.39 6.24
N ARG A 88 14.29 1.42 6.83
CA ARG A 88 13.94 1.51 8.25
C ARG A 88 12.60 2.17 8.41
N ASN A 89 11.87 1.77 9.46
CA ASN A 89 10.53 2.29 9.78
C ASN A 89 9.57 2.24 8.57
N ILE A 90 9.63 1.15 7.79
CA ILE A 90 8.86 0.97 6.55
C ILE A 90 7.36 1.09 6.82
N LEU A 91 6.86 0.53 7.93
CA LEU A 91 5.47 0.69 8.33
C LEU A 91 5.09 2.16 8.52
N ASP A 92 5.88 2.93 9.26
CA ASP A 92 5.59 4.35 9.51
C ASP A 92 5.58 5.14 8.21
N TRP A 93 6.50 4.82 7.28
CA TRP A 93 6.51 5.43 5.96
C TRP A 93 5.23 5.10 5.17
N LEU A 94 4.81 3.83 5.17
CA LEU A 94 3.58 3.39 4.50
C LEU A 94 2.33 4.04 5.10
N MET A 95 2.24 4.13 6.44
CA MET A 95 1.15 4.81 7.14
C MET A 95 1.09 6.30 6.77
N LYS A 96 2.24 7.00 6.81
CA LYS A 96 2.32 8.42 6.42
C LYS A 96 1.92 8.64 4.96
N ARG A 97 2.29 7.72 4.06
CA ARG A 97 1.86 7.74 2.65
C ARG A 97 0.35 7.59 2.53
N ALA A 98 -0.23 6.58 3.17
CA ALA A 98 -1.69 6.34 3.16
C ALA A 98 -2.47 7.57 3.69
N GLU A 99 -2.03 8.14 4.80
CA GLU A 99 -2.64 9.36 5.36
C GLU A 99 -2.54 10.56 4.42
N ARG A 100 -1.38 10.76 3.77
CA ARG A 100 -1.18 11.84 2.80
C ARG A 100 -2.17 11.70 1.63
N GLN A 101 -2.27 10.51 1.06
CA GLN A 101 -3.20 10.22 -0.03
C GLN A 101 -4.66 10.39 0.39
N ALA A 102 -5.01 9.96 1.61
CA ALA A 102 -6.36 10.17 2.15
C ALA A 102 -6.68 11.67 2.28
N ARG A 103 -5.74 12.49 2.75
CA ARG A 103 -5.91 13.96 2.81
C ARG A 103 -6.08 14.57 1.42
N GLU A 104 -5.29 14.14 0.45
CA GLU A 104 -5.37 14.61 -0.94
C GLU A 104 -6.71 14.25 -1.59
N ARG A 105 -7.18 13.00 -1.41
CA ARG A 105 -8.51 12.56 -1.87
C ARG A 105 -9.63 13.39 -1.26
N ARG A 106 -9.61 13.64 0.06
CA ARG A 106 -10.60 14.52 0.72
C ARG A 106 -10.60 15.94 0.16
N ARG A 107 -9.42 16.53 -0.06
CA ARG A 107 -9.28 17.87 -0.65
C ARG A 107 -9.82 17.91 -2.09
N TYR A 108 -9.54 16.89 -2.88
CA TYR A 108 -10.07 16.75 -4.23
C TYR A 108 -11.60 16.70 -4.20
N LEU A 109 -12.19 15.80 -3.42
CA LEU A 109 -13.65 15.67 -3.32
C LEU A 109 -14.33 16.96 -2.84
N ALA A 110 -13.77 17.65 -1.85
CA ALA A 110 -14.29 18.92 -1.36
C ALA A 110 -14.25 20.06 -2.40
N ARG A 111 -13.27 20.03 -3.32
CA ARG A 111 -13.13 21.03 -4.39
C ARG A 111 -14.08 20.78 -5.57
N PHE A 112 -14.54 19.54 -5.75
CA PHE A 112 -15.30 19.11 -6.92
C PHE A 112 -16.71 18.59 -6.60
N GLN A 113 -17.20 18.75 -5.37
CA GLN A 113 -18.63 18.66 -5.07
C GLN A 113 -19.30 20.00 -5.41
N PRO A 114 -20.23 20.05 -6.39
CA PRO A 114 -21.08 21.23 -6.54
C PRO A 114 -21.98 21.31 -5.31
N SER A 115 -22.09 22.51 -4.74
CA SER A 115 -23.18 22.82 -3.80
C SER A 115 -24.49 22.50 -4.50
N VAL A 116 -25.22 21.51 -3.99
CA VAL A 116 -26.65 21.32 -4.29
C VAL A 116 -27.45 22.48 -3.73
#